data_AF-A0A6V8LBY2-F1
#
_entry.id   AF-A0A6V8LBY2-F1
#
_cell.length_a   1.000
_cell.length_b   1.000
_cell.length_c   1.000
_cell.angle_alpha   90.00
_cell.angle_beta   90.00
_cell.angle_gamma   90.00
#
_symmetry.space_group_name_H-M   'P 1'
#
loop_
_entity.id
_entity.type
_entity.pdbx_description
1 polymer ?
#
loop_
_entity_poly.entity_id
_entity_poly.type
_entity_poly.pdbx_seq_one_letter_code
_entity_poly.pdbx_strand_id
1 'polypeptide(L)'
;MSHLHGEHILLTGGTGFLGQALLEKILSSYPETRVTLLVRRRGSSSGSDRLATLLRRPVFNRWRDAVGADGVAAAVAERVKVIDGELGNTEFTLPGDVGAVIHAASTVSFDPPIDDAFRTNVQGSSTSTTP
;
A
#
# COMPACT_ATOMS: atom_id res chain seq x y z
N MET A 1 13.88 11.39 7.96
CA MET A 1 12.60 11.02 7.30
C MET A 1 11.54 12.10 7.61
N SER A 2 11.74 13.33 7.14
CA SER A 2 10.89 14.50 7.47
C SER A 2 9.87 14.87 6.37
N HIS A 3 9.87 14.19 5.23
CA HIS A 3 9.11 14.61 4.03
C HIS A 3 7.65 14.11 3.95
N LEU A 4 7.10 13.50 5.02
CA LEU A 4 5.73 12.97 4.99
C LEU A 4 4.77 13.68 5.98
N HIS A 5 5.31 14.49 6.89
CA HIS A 5 4.52 15.12 7.94
C HIS A 5 3.60 16.20 7.36
N GLY A 6 2.30 16.14 7.66
CA GLY A 6 1.30 17.09 7.14
C GLY A 6 0.98 16.96 5.65
N GLU A 7 1.64 16.04 4.94
CA GLU A 7 1.43 15.82 3.51
C GLU A 7 0.13 15.06 3.21
N HIS A 8 -0.37 15.22 1.99
CA HIS A 8 -1.40 14.37 1.42
C HIS A 8 -0.75 13.35 0.47
N ILE A 9 -0.79 12.08 0.87
CA ILE A 9 -0.19 10.97 0.13
C ILE A 9 -1.23 10.24 -0.71
N LEU A 10 -0.98 10.07 -2.00
CA LEU A 10 -1.65 9.07 -2.81
C LEU A 10 -0.92 7.73 -2.67
N LEU A 11 -1.58 6.73 -2.09
CA LEU A 11 -1.05 5.38 -1.94
C LEU A 11 -1.79 4.41 -2.86
N THR A 12 -1.04 3.81 -3.79
CA THR A 12 -1.54 2.71 -4.63
C THR A 12 -0.98 1.37 -4.13
N GLY A 13 -1.74 0.29 -4.29
CA GLY A 13 -1.32 -1.03 -3.79
C GLY A 13 -1.40 -1.18 -2.27
N GLY A 14 -2.12 -0.30 -1.58
CA GLY A 14 -2.28 -0.32 -0.12
C GLY A 14 -2.86 -1.62 0.46
N THR A 15 -3.49 -2.46 -0.37
CA THR A 15 -4.04 -3.77 0.05
C THR A 15 -3.04 -4.92 -0.06
N GLY A 16 -1.87 -4.69 -0.68
CA GLY A 16 -0.78 -5.65 -0.83
C GLY A 16 0.10 -5.76 0.42
N PHE A 17 1.09 -6.66 0.39
CA PHE A 17 1.92 -6.98 1.55
C PHE A 17 2.69 -5.77 2.13
N LEU A 18 3.39 -5.01 1.28
CA LEU A 18 4.11 -3.82 1.72
C LEU A 18 3.16 -2.63 1.92
N GLY A 19 2.18 -2.46 1.02
CA GLY A 19 1.24 -1.34 1.06
C GLY A 19 0.45 -1.24 2.37
N GLN A 20 0.05 -2.37 2.96
CA GLN A 20 -0.64 -2.37 4.26
C GLN A 20 0.27 -1.94 5.42
N ALA A 21 1.54 -2.31 5.37
CA ALA A 21 2.52 -1.93 6.40
C ALA A 21 2.86 -0.44 6.29
N LEU A 22 2.94 0.09 5.06
CA LEU A 22 3.09 1.52 4.82
C LEU A 22 1.88 2.31 5.32
N LEU A 23 0.67 1.85 5.01
CA LEU A 23 -0.56 2.48 5.53
C LEU A 23 -0.57 2.48 7.06
N GLU A 24 -0.27 1.35 7.70
CA GLU A 24 -0.16 1.28 9.17
C GLU A 24 0.87 2.28 9.69
N LYS A 25 2.06 2.33 9.09
CA LYS A 25 3.14 3.22 9.51
C LYS A 25 2.74 4.70 9.42
N ILE A 26 2.02 5.07 8.36
CA ILE A 26 1.49 6.43 8.19
C ILE A 26 0.46 6.74 9.27
N LEU A 27 -0.49 5.84 9.51
CA LEU A 27 -1.55 6.03 10.50
C LEU A 27 -1.01 6.11 11.93
N SER A 28 0.01 5.31 12.26
CA SER A 28 0.58 5.21 13.61
C SER A 28 1.64 6.25 13.92
N SER A 29 2.48 6.62 12.95
CA SER A 29 3.66 7.47 13.21
C SER A 29 3.53 8.91 12.69
N TYR A 30 2.54 9.21 11.84
CA TYR A 30 2.38 10.52 11.20
C TYR A 30 0.94 11.03 11.31
N PRO A 31 0.48 11.44 12.50
CA PRO A 31 -0.93 11.72 12.78
C PRO A 31 -1.54 12.86 11.94
N GLU A 32 -0.73 13.77 11.40
CA GLU A 32 -1.19 14.87 10.54
C GLU A 32 -1.26 14.50 9.05
N THR A 33 -0.72 13.35 8.66
CA THR A 33 -0.66 12.92 7.26
C THR A 33 -2.00 12.33 6.83
N ARG A 34 -2.48 12.79 5.67
CA ARG A 34 -3.68 12.28 4.99
C ARG A 34 -3.28 11.29 3.91
N VAL A 35 -4.11 10.27 3.68
CA VAL A 35 -3.88 9.24 2.66
C VAL A 35 -5.11 9.10 1.77
N THR A 36 -4.92 9.25 0.47
CA THR A 36 -5.86 8.77 -0.54
C THR A 36 -5.40 7.40 -1.03
N LEU A 37 -6.22 6.36 -0.82
CA LEU A 37 -5.99 5.00 -1.29
C LEU A 37 -6.65 4.81 -2.65
N LEU A 38 -5.87 4.48 -3.68
CA LEU A 38 -6.40 3.98 -4.94
C LEU A 38 -6.58 2.46 -4.84
N VAL A 39 -7.82 2.01 -4.89
CA VAL A 39 -8.17 0.60 -4.68
C VAL A 39 -8.98 0.09 -5.86
N ARG A 40 -8.47 -0.97 -6.51
CA ARG A 40 -9.21 -1.66 -7.57
C ARG A 40 -10.41 -2.40 -6.97
N ARG A 41 -11.60 -2.23 -7.60
CA ARG A 41 -12.78 -3.05 -7.27
C ARG A 41 -12.53 -4.53 -7.58
N ARG A 42 -13.08 -5.43 -6.76
CA ARG A 42 -13.01 -6.88 -7.01
C ARG A 42 -14.40 -7.49 -6.83
N GLY A 43 -15.03 -7.89 -7.94
CA GLY A 43 -16.41 -8.36 -7.93
C GLY A 43 -17.35 -7.26 -7.41
N SER A 44 -18.18 -7.60 -6.41
CA SER A 44 -19.09 -6.65 -5.76
C SER A 44 -18.44 -5.77 -4.68
N SER A 45 -17.21 -6.08 -4.24
CA SER A 45 -16.56 -5.34 -3.15
C SER A 45 -16.06 -3.97 -3.61
N SER A 46 -16.56 -2.92 -2.96
CA SER A 46 -16.06 -1.54 -3.13
C SER A 46 -14.70 -1.34 -2.47
N GLY A 47 -14.00 -0.27 -2.82
CA GLY A 47 -12.77 0.14 -2.18
C GLY A 47 -12.92 0.35 -0.67
N SER A 48 -14.04 0.92 -0.24
CA SER A 48 -14.37 1.09 1.19
C SER A 48 -14.53 -0.24 1.92
N ASP A 49 -15.20 -1.23 1.30
CA ASP A 49 -15.31 -2.59 1.88
C ASP A 49 -13.94 -3.25 2.00
N ARG A 50 -13.09 -3.02 0.99
CA ARG A 50 -11.71 -3.53 0.97
C ARG A 50 -10.85 -2.85 2.03
N LEU A 51 -11.01 -1.55 2.27
CA LEU A 51 -10.35 -0.84 3.38
C LEU A 51 -10.81 -1.37 4.74
N ALA A 52 -12.12 -1.52 4.95
CA ALA A 52 -12.66 -2.08 6.19
C ALA A 52 -12.09 -3.48 6.46
N THR A 53 -11.92 -4.30 5.42
CA THR A 53 -11.29 -5.62 5.52
C THR A 53 -9.78 -5.52 5.80
N LEU A 54 -9.10 -4.58 5.15
CA LEU A 54 -7.66 -4.34 5.32
C LEU A 54 -7.33 -3.98 6.77
N LEU A 55 -8.09 -3.06 7.39
CA LEU A 55 -7.85 -2.58 8.75
C LEU A 55 -8.06 -3.66 9.84
N ARG A 56 -8.74 -4.76 9.51
CA ARG A 56 -8.87 -5.93 10.40
C ARG A 56 -7.63 -6.83 10.41
N ARG A 57 -6.67 -6.62 9.52
CA ARG A 57 -5.48 -7.49 9.40
C ARG A 57 -4.52 -7.30 10.59
N PRO A 58 -3.73 -8.35 10.94
CA PRO A 58 -2.84 -8.31 12.10
C PRO A 58 -1.82 -7.17 12.12
N VAL A 59 -1.40 -6.67 10.95
CA VAL A 59 -0.45 -5.55 10.84
C VAL A 59 -0.95 -4.31 11.60
N PHE A 60 -2.28 -4.08 11.62
CA PHE A 60 -2.89 -2.95 12.30
C PHE A 60 -3.16 -3.19 13.79
N ASN A 61 -2.89 -4.38 14.35
CA ASN A 61 -3.24 -4.71 15.75
C ASN A 61 -2.66 -3.70 16.73
N ARG A 62 -1.34 -3.45 16.67
CA ARG A 62 -0.68 -2.51 17.59
C ARG A 62 -1.27 -1.10 17.50
N TRP A 63 -1.54 -0.63 16.28
CA TRP A 63 -2.14 0.69 16.08
C TRP A 63 -3.57 0.73 16.63
N ARG A 64 -4.41 -0.27 16.33
CA ARG A 64 -5.79 -0.36 16.84
C ARG A 64 -5.84 -0.44 18.37
N ASP A 65 -4.93 -1.19 18.99
CA ASP A 65 -4.83 -1.30 20.44
C ASP A 65 -4.41 0.05 21.06
N ALA A 66 -3.55 0.81 20.39
CA ALA A 66 -3.09 2.11 20.86
C ALA A 66 -4.15 3.22 20.76
N VAL A 67 -4.96 3.25 19.69
CA VAL A 67 -5.95 4.32 19.47
C VAL A 67 -7.38 3.95 19.87
N GLY A 68 -7.66 2.66 20.10
CA GLY A 68 -9.01 2.16 20.37
C GLY A 68 -9.94 2.23 19.16
N ALA A 69 -11.15 1.66 19.29
CA ALA A 69 -12.13 1.60 18.20
C ALA A 69 -12.55 2.99 17.68
N ASP A 70 -12.79 3.93 18.60
CA ASP A 70 -13.20 5.30 18.25
C ASP A 70 -12.06 6.06 17.57
N GLY A 71 -10.81 5.86 18.00
CA GLY A 71 -9.64 6.46 17.37
C GLY A 71 -9.40 5.92 15.96
N VAL A 72 -9.66 4.64 15.71
CA VAL A 72 -9.65 4.06 14.35
C VAL A 72 -10.71 4.74 13.48
N ALA A 73 -11.95 4.84 13.98
CA ALA A 73 -13.05 5.43 13.24
C ALA A 73 -12.77 6.90 12.88
N ALA A 74 -12.29 7.69 13.85
CA ALA A 74 -11.90 9.09 13.64
C ALA A 74 -10.77 9.21 12.61
N ALA A 75 -9.69 8.44 12.77
CA ALA A 75 -8.56 8.48 11.84
C ALA A 75 -8.97 8.09 10.42
N VAL A 76 -9.84 7.10 10.25
CA VAL A 76 -10.34 6.72 8.92
C VAL A 76 -11.19 7.84 8.32
N ALA A 77 -12.12 8.41 9.09
CA ALA A 77 -13.02 9.46 8.63
C ALA A 77 -12.27 10.74 8.23
N GLU A 78 -11.25 11.12 9.01
CA GLU A 78 -10.54 12.39 8.85
C GLU A 78 -9.36 12.28 7.88
N ARG A 79 -8.68 11.13 7.85
CA ARG A 79 -7.36 11.01 7.23
C ARG A 79 -7.30 10.01 6.08
N VAL A 80 -8.32 9.18 5.86
CA VAL A 80 -8.29 8.15 4.82
C VAL A 80 -9.42 8.34 3.83
N LYS A 81 -9.07 8.68 2.58
CA LYS A 81 -9.99 8.68 1.45
C LYS A 81 -9.76 7.44 0.60
N VAL A 82 -10.82 6.81 0.11
CA VAL A 82 -10.68 5.70 -0.85
C VAL A 82 -11.26 6.12 -2.19
N ILE A 83 -10.52 5.84 -3.25
CA ILE A 83 -10.95 6.00 -4.65
C ILE A 83 -10.98 4.62 -5.28
N ASP A 84 -12.16 4.24 -5.77
CA ASP A 84 -12.29 3.07 -6.64
C ASP A 84 -11.63 3.39 -7.99
N GLY A 85 -10.56 2.66 -8.31
CA GLY A 85 -9.83 2.90 -9.55
C GLY A 85 -8.63 1.97 -9.73
N GLU A 86 -8.14 1.95 -10.96
CA GLU A 86 -6.97 1.17 -11.37
C GLU A 86 -6.04 2.06 -12.21
N LEU A 87 -4.73 1.93 -12.00
CA LEU A 87 -3.76 2.67 -12.80
C LEU A 87 -3.91 2.28 -14.28
N GLY A 88 -3.92 3.28 -15.15
CA GLY A 88 -4.20 3.11 -16.58
C GLY A 88 -5.68 3.32 -16.96
N ASN A 89 -6.59 3.40 -15.98
CA ASN A 89 -7.94 3.93 -16.20
C ASN A 89 -7.97 5.42 -15.78
N THR A 90 -8.71 6.25 -16.52
CA THR A 90 -8.92 7.69 -16.23
C THR A 90 -10.29 8.00 -15.65
N GLU A 91 -11.13 6.99 -15.38
CA GLU A 91 -12.49 7.12 -14.81
C GLU A 91 -12.49 7.44 -13.30
N PHE A 92 -11.49 8.15 -12.80
CA PHE A 92 -11.48 8.68 -11.44
C PHE A 92 -10.76 10.02 -11.38
N THR A 93 -11.12 10.83 -10.40
CA THR A 93 -10.49 12.13 -10.14
C THR A 93 -9.56 12.02 -8.95
N LEU A 94 -8.28 12.32 -9.16
CA LEU A 94 -7.32 12.44 -8.07
C LEU A 94 -7.49 13.79 -7.36
N PRO A 95 -7.23 13.85 -6.04
CA PRO A 95 -7.19 15.13 -5.32
C PRO A 95 -6.09 16.03 -5.89
N GLY A 96 -6.38 17.33 -6.03
CA GLY A 96 -5.41 18.30 -6.55
C GLY A 96 -4.32 18.72 -5.55
N ASP A 97 -4.45 18.34 -4.28
CA ASP A 97 -3.56 18.68 -3.17
C ASP A 97 -2.61 17.54 -2.79
N VAL A 98 -2.42 16.54 -3.64
CA VAL A 98 -1.47 15.43 -3.40
C VAL A 98 -0.04 15.95 -3.47
N GLY A 99 0.69 15.88 -2.34
CA GLY A 99 2.09 16.29 -2.24
C GLY A 99 3.08 15.14 -2.52
N ALA A 100 2.65 13.89 -2.35
CA ALA A 100 3.49 12.72 -2.61
C ALA A 100 2.68 11.52 -3.14
N VAL A 101 3.33 10.70 -3.99
CA VAL A 101 2.77 9.44 -4.48
C VAL A 101 3.65 8.28 -4.02
N ILE A 102 3.03 7.30 -3.35
CA ILE A 102 3.67 6.02 -3.02
C ILE A 102 3.02 4.92 -3.85
N HIS A 103 3.81 4.34 -4.75
CA HIS A 103 3.37 3.22 -5.58
C HIS A 103 3.87 1.89 -5.03
N ALA A 104 2.99 1.16 -4.34
CA ALA A 104 3.26 -0.18 -3.82
C ALA A 104 2.43 -1.26 -4.54
N ALA A 105 1.79 -0.92 -5.67
CA ALA A 105 1.03 -1.86 -6.49
C ALA A 105 1.97 -2.63 -7.43
N SER A 106 2.82 -3.48 -6.85
CA SER A 106 3.69 -4.38 -7.61
C SER A 106 3.29 -5.82 -7.37
N THR A 107 3.29 -6.62 -8.44
CA THR A 107 3.14 -8.08 -8.36
C THR A 107 4.46 -8.67 -7.91
N VAL A 108 4.51 -9.17 -6.67
CA VAL A 108 5.62 -10.04 -6.23
C VAL A 108 5.10 -11.47 -6.36
N SER A 109 5.55 -12.19 -7.39
CA SER A 109 5.40 -13.64 -7.42
C SER A 109 6.60 -14.25 -6.71
N PHE A 110 6.35 -14.96 -5.61
CA PHE A 110 7.38 -15.76 -4.94
C PHE A 110 7.59 -17.12 -5.62
N ASP A 111 6.85 -17.39 -6.69
CA ASP A 111 6.99 -18.57 -7.54
C ASP A 111 6.93 -18.10 -9.02
N PRO A 112 8.05 -17.62 -9.59
CA PRO A 112 8.08 -17.38 -11.03
C PRO A 112 7.86 -18.73 -11.75
N PRO A 113 7.19 -18.76 -12.91
CA PRO A 113 7.16 -19.97 -13.74
C PRO A 113 8.58 -20.53 -13.85
N ILE A 114 8.74 -21.84 -13.65
CA ILE A 114 10.05 -22.51 -13.49
C ILE A 114 11.04 -22.17 -14.62
N ASP A 115 10.51 -21.82 -15.79
CA ASP A 115 11.25 -21.45 -16.99
C ASP A 115 12.02 -20.11 -16.85
N ASP A 116 11.54 -19.17 -16.03
CA ASP A 116 12.22 -17.87 -15.80
C ASP A 116 13.27 -17.94 -14.66
N ALA A 117 13.12 -18.89 -13.73
CA ALA A 117 14.06 -19.10 -12.62
C ALA A 117 15.42 -19.66 -13.09
N PHE A 118 15.41 -20.52 -14.11
CA PHE A 118 16.64 -21.12 -14.65
C PHE A 118 17.57 -20.10 -15.31
N ARG A 119 17.01 -19.11 -16.02
CA ARG A 119 17.83 -18.11 -16.75
C ARG A 119 18.49 -17.09 -15.83
N THR A 120 17.91 -16.82 -14.66
CA THR A 120 18.40 -15.77 -13.75
C THR A 120 19.43 -16.31 -12.74
N ASN A 121 19.31 -17.57 -12.30
CA ASN A 121 20.10 -18.09 -11.18
C ASN A 121 21.16 -19.15 -11.54
N VAL A 122 21.14 -19.75 -12.74
CA VAL A 122 22.08 -20.84 -13.09
C VAL A 122 23.29 -20.35 -13.91
N GLN A 123 23.25 -19.16 -14.52
CA GLN A 123 24.41 -18.61 -15.24
C GLN A 123 25.35 -17.72 -14.39
N GLY A 124 25.06 -17.55 -13.10
CA GLY A 124 25.87 -16.73 -12.18
C GLY A 124 26.98 -17.46 -11.41
N SER A 125 27.36 -18.67 -11.82
CA SER A 125 28.45 -19.45 -11.18
C SER A 125 29.60 -19.76 -12.15
N SER A 126 30.03 -18.79 -12.96
CA SER A 126 31.37 -18.84 -13.53
C SER A 126 32.34 -18.29 -12.50
N THR A 127 32.98 -19.18 -11.74
CA THR A 127 34.19 -18.86 -10.99
C THR A 127 35.24 -18.33 -11.95
N SER A 128 35.48 -17.02 -11.93
CA SER A 128 36.70 -16.46 -12.49
C SER A 128 37.86 -16.91 -11.61
N THR A 129 38.59 -17.92 -12.05
CA THR A 129 39.93 -18.19 -11.55
C THR A 129 40.88 -18.02 -12.73
N THR A 130 41.37 -16.80 -12.89
CA THR A 130 42.64 -16.51 -13.58
C THR A 130 43.77 -16.82 -12.58
N PRO A 131 44.88 -17.39 -13.04
CA PRO A 131 45.88 -16.65 -13.81
C PRO A 131 46.08 -17.16 -15.24
#